data_AF-A0A0N4VM35-F1
#
_entry.id   AF-A0A0N4VM35-F1
#
_cell.length_a   1.000
_cell.length_b   1.000
_cell.length_c   1.000
_cell.angle_alpha   90.00
_cell.angle_beta   90.00
_cell.angle_gamma   90.00
#
_symmetry.space_group_name_H-M   'P 1'
#
loop_
_entity.id
_entity.type
_entity.pdbx_description
1 polymer ?
#
loop_
_entity_poly.entity_id
_entity_poly.type
_entity_poly.pdbx_seq_one_letter_code
_entity_poly.pdbx_strand_id
1 'polypeptide(L)'
;MLKERERISELRGKNRVMVKKQDLYDPHSFQQFCLRHLSNRFLDYSLLFYHGFQKLKKLTVVQGKRKKFTDVDKVFLMPEELSGSLRQLEPQSSILTERLKSFQKRNVLPVLCEARKKKVKGRLKVKVVERRSHKDVTIGSHLKA
;
A
#
# COMPACT_ATOMS: atom_id res chain seq x y z
N MET A 1 -7.92 -29.51 88.85
CA MET A 1 -7.08 -29.15 87.68
C MET A 1 -7.64 -29.64 86.34
N LEU A 2 -8.10 -30.89 86.18
CA LEU A 2 -8.63 -31.39 84.90
C LEU A 2 -10.00 -30.78 84.50
N LYS A 3 -10.93 -30.64 85.46
CA LYS A 3 -12.29 -30.13 85.22
C LYS A 3 -12.37 -28.66 84.78
N GLU A 4 -11.38 -27.84 85.12
CA GLU A 4 -11.32 -26.43 84.67
C GLU A 4 -10.85 -26.30 83.22
N ARG A 5 -9.96 -27.19 82.78
CA ARG A 5 -9.48 -27.22 81.39
C ARG A 5 -10.59 -27.61 80.42
N GLU A 6 -11.48 -28.51 80.83
CA GLU A 6 -12.66 -28.92 80.06
C GLU A 6 -13.68 -27.78 79.94
N ARG A 7 -13.93 -27.02 81.02
CA ARG A 7 -14.81 -25.83 80.96
C ARG A 7 -14.26 -24.73 80.04
N ILE A 8 -12.94 -24.53 80.03
CA ILE A 8 -12.29 -23.55 79.14
C ILE A 8 -12.35 -24.01 77.67
N SER A 9 -12.28 -25.31 77.40
CA SER A 9 -12.41 -25.84 76.02
C SER A 9 -13.84 -25.71 75.50
N GLU A 10 -14.85 -25.94 76.34
CA GLU A 10 -16.26 -25.78 75.98
C GLU A 10 -16.65 -24.32 75.70
N LEU A 11 -16.10 -23.36 76.45
CA LEU A 11 -16.31 -21.93 76.19
C LEU A 11 -15.64 -21.49 74.87
N ARG A 12 -14.49 -22.07 74.51
CA ARG A 12 -13.82 -21.83 73.22
C ARG A 12 -14.56 -22.45 72.03
N GLY A 13 -15.27 -23.56 72.25
CA GLY A 13 -16.09 -24.22 71.22
C GLY A 13 -17.34 -23.43 70.82
N LYS A 14 -17.92 -22.66 71.76
CA LYS A 14 -19.20 -21.96 71.57
C LYS A 14 -19.10 -20.61 70.82
N ASN A 15 -17.90 -20.04 70.66
CA ASN A 15 -17.69 -18.72 70.03
C ASN A 15 -17.15 -18.77 68.57
N ARG A 16 -17.20 -19.92 67.90
CA ARG A 16 -16.93 -19.96 66.45
C ARG A 16 -18.18 -19.57 65.66
N VAL A 17 -18.51 -18.28 65.69
CA VAL A 17 -19.33 -17.68 64.64
C VAL A 17 -18.50 -17.78 63.36
N MET A 18 -18.86 -18.72 62.49
CA MET A 18 -18.36 -18.77 61.12
C MET A 18 -18.93 -17.54 60.40
N VAL A 19 -18.23 -16.41 60.52
CA VAL A 19 -18.43 -15.26 59.64
C VAL A 19 -18.21 -15.79 58.23
N LYS A 20 -19.27 -15.79 57.41
CA LYS A 20 -19.15 -16.04 55.97
C LYS A 20 -18.02 -15.14 55.48
N LYS A 21 -16.96 -15.70 54.88
CA LYS A 21 -15.96 -14.91 54.17
C LYS A 21 -16.73 -14.12 53.11
N GLN A 22 -17.04 -12.87 53.42
CA GLN A 22 -17.40 -11.91 52.40
C GLN A 22 -16.22 -11.88 51.44
N ASP A 23 -16.50 -11.81 50.15
CA ASP A 23 -15.51 -11.73 49.07
C ASP A 23 -14.58 -10.52 49.33
N LEU A 24 -13.52 -10.76 50.10
CA LEU A 24 -12.47 -9.80 50.35
C LEU A 24 -11.77 -9.63 49.02
N TYR A 25 -11.83 -8.41 48.50
CA TYR A 25 -11.15 -8.03 47.27
C TYR A 25 -9.68 -8.45 47.32
N ASP A 26 -9.32 -9.45 46.51
CA ASP A 26 -7.95 -9.92 46.38
C ASP A 26 -7.20 -8.97 45.43
N PRO A 27 -6.29 -8.12 45.92
CA PRO A 27 -5.62 -7.12 45.07
C PRO A 27 -4.78 -7.77 43.96
N HIS A 28 -4.30 -8.99 44.19
CA HIS A 28 -3.49 -9.74 43.23
C HIS A 28 -4.30 -10.27 42.04
N SER A 29 -5.55 -10.70 42.26
CA SER A 29 -6.42 -11.17 41.17
C SER A 29 -6.83 -10.02 40.25
N PHE A 30 -7.07 -8.84 40.83
CA PHE A 30 -7.33 -7.62 40.07
C PHE A 30 -6.10 -7.15 39.29
N GLN A 31 -4.91 -7.17 39.89
CA GLN A 31 -3.67 -6.83 39.19
C GLN A 31 -3.43 -7.76 37.98
N GLN A 32 -3.63 -9.07 38.14
CA GLN A 32 -3.52 -10.03 37.03
C GLN A 32 -4.57 -9.78 35.94
N PHE A 33 -5.80 -9.44 36.32
CA PHE A 33 -6.86 -9.08 35.37
C PHE A 33 -6.49 -7.82 34.58
N CYS A 34 -6.01 -6.77 35.23
CA CYS A 34 -5.55 -5.55 34.57
C CYS A 34 -4.39 -5.82 33.61
N LEU A 35 -3.37 -6.58 34.03
CA LEU A 35 -2.23 -6.92 33.17
C LEU A 35 -2.66 -7.73 31.94
N ARG A 36 -3.59 -8.68 32.10
CA ARG A 36 -4.14 -9.47 31.01
C ARG A 36 -5.02 -8.65 30.07
N HIS A 37 -5.78 -7.70 30.58
CA HIS A 37 -6.56 -6.78 29.75
C HIS A 37 -5.68 -5.81 28.96
N LEU A 38 -4.61 -5.30 29.58
CA LEU A 38 -3.64 -4.43 28.93
C LEU A 38 -2.87 -5.18 27.84
N SER A 39 -2.42 -6.42 28.10
CA SER A 39 -1.74 -7.24 27.09
C SER A 39 -2.66 -7.62 25.93
N ASN A 40 -3.91 -8.00 26.20
CA ASN A 40 -4.90 -8.31 25.17
C ASN A 40 -5.21 -7.08 24.31
N ARG A 41 -5.41 -5.90 24.90
CA ARG A 41 -5.55 -4.65 24.13
C ARG A 41 -4.32 -4.38 23.26
N PHE A 42 -3.12 -4.59 23.79
CA PHE A 42 -1.88 -4.41 23.03
C PHE A 42 -1.80 -5.36 21.82
N LEU A 43 -2.20 -6.62 22.00
CA LEU A 43 -2.28 -7.61 20.93
C LEU A 43 -3.33 -7.20 19.88
N ASP A 44 -4.49 -6.71 20.29
CA ASP A 44 -5.54 -6.24 19.38
C ASP A 44 -5.08 -5.04 18.53
N TYR A 45 -4.40 -4.07 19.15
CA TYR A 45 -3.79 -2.94 18.42
C TYR A 45 -2.73 -3.41 17.43
N SER A 46 -1.89 -4.38 17.82
CA SER A 46 -0.89 -4.93 16.93
C SER A 46 -1.53 -5.65 15.72
N LEU A 47 -2.58 -6.44 15.93
CA LEU A 47 -3.30 -7.15 14.87
C LEU A 47 -4.01 -6.17 13.92
N LEU A 48 -4.69 -5.16 14.46
CA LEU A 48 -5.29 -4.09 13.66
C LEU A 48 -4.24 -3.34 12.84
N PHE A 49 -3.08 -3.07 13.43
CA PHE A 49 -1.94 -2.46 12.74
C PHE A 49 -1.41 -3.37 11.63
N TYR A 50 -1.24 -4.67 11.88
CA TYR A 50 -0.82 -5.66 10.88
C TYR A 50 -1.82 -5.80 9.73
N HIS A 51 -3.13 -5.87 10.02
CA HIS A 51 -4.18 -5.92 9.00
C HIS A 51 -4.27 -4.62 8.21
N GLY A 52 -4.09 -3.48 8.86
CA GLY A 52 -3.95 -2.18 8.20
C GLY A 52 -2.74 -2.16 7.27
N PHE A 53 -1.59 -2.63 7.73
CA PHE A 53 -0.35 -2.71 6.95
C PHE A 53 -0.48 -3.66 5.75
N GLN A 54 -1.18 -4.80 5.90
CA GLN A 54 -1.51 -5.72 4.81
C GLN A 54 -2.44 -5.08 3.77
N LYS A 55 -3.44 -4.30 4.20
CA LYS A 55 -4.31 -3.53 3.29
C LYS A 55 -3.50 -2.46 2.55
N LEU A 56 -2.63 -1.73 3.24
CA LEU A 56 -1.74 -0.74 2.63
C LEU A 56 -0.77 -1.38 1.63
N LYS A 57 -0.19 -2.54 1.96
CA LYS A 57 0.66 -3.33 1.04
C LYS A 57 -0.08 -3.70 -0.26
N LYS A 58 -1.35 -4.10 -0.17
CA LYS A 58 -2.15 -4.43 -1.37
C LYS A 58 -2.40 -3.20 -2.27
N LEU A 59 -2.41 -2.00 -1.70
CA LEU A 59 -2.56 -0.73 -2.42
C LEU A 59 -1.22 -0.22 -2.98
N THR A 60 -0.10 -0.50 -2.31
CA THR A 60 1.24 -0.06 -2.73
C THR A 60 1.93 -1.02 -3.71
N VAL A 61 1.54 -2.31 -3.73
CA VAL A 61 2.00 -3.25 -4.74
C VAL A 61 1.55 -2.76 -6.11
N VAL A 62 2.53 -2.45 -6.97
CA VAL A 62 2.34 -1.99 -8.35
C VAL A 62 1.47 -3.01 -9.10
N GLN A 63 0.17 -2.74 -9.26
CA GLN A 63 -0.79 -3.69 -9.84
C GLN A 63 -0.69 -3.82 -11.38
N GLY A 64 0.34 -3.25 -12.00
CA GLY A 64 0.58 -3.28 -13.44
C GLY A 64 1.33 -4.54 -13.88
N LYS A 65 0.64 -5.68 -13.96
CA LYS A 65 1.16 -7.02 -14.30
C LYS A 65 1.69 -7.20 -15.75
N ARG A 66 2.53 -6.31 -16.28
CA ARG A 66 3.20 -6.53 -17.59
C ARG A 66 4.71 -6.26 -17.60
N LYS A 67 5.20 -5.23 -16.89
CA LYS A 67 6.64 -4.97 -16.73
C LYS A 67 6.91 -4.44 -15.32
N LYS A 68 8.03 -4.85 -14.73
CA LYS A 68 8.51 -4.30 -13.46
C LYS A 68 8.96 -2.85 -13.69
N PHE A 69 8.71 -1.99 -12.71
CA PHE A 69 9.24 -0.63 -12.74
C PHE A 69 10.77 -0.66 -12.73
N THR A 70 11.37 0.09 -13.64
CA THR A 70 12.82 0.34 -13.67
C THR A 70 13.06 1.77 -13.22
N ASP A 71 13.88 1.95 -12.20
CA ASP A 71 14.34 3.26 -11.77
C ASP A 71 15.17 3.93 -12.89
N VAL A 72 15.29 5.25 -12.82
CA VAL A 72 16.10 6.04 -13.76
C VAL A 72 17.54 6.02 -13.28
N ASP A 73 18.47 5.73 -14.19
CA ASP A 73 19.89 5.83 -13.90
C ASP A 73 20.25 7.28 -13.57
N LYS A 74 21.01 7.46 -12.50
CA LYS A 74 21.51 8.78 -12.13
C LYS A 74 22.61 9.16 -13.11
N VAL A 75 22.34 10.19 -13.91
CA VAL A 75 23.37 10.78 -14.77
C VAL A 75 24.34 11.54 -13.87
N PHE A 76 25.61 11.17 -13.91
CA PHE A 76 26.68 11.87 -13.22
C PHE A 76 27.78 12.19 -14.23
N LEU A 77 28.45 13.30 -14.02
CA LEU A 77 29.56 13.75 -14.86
C LEU A 77 30.87 13.15 -14.39
N MET A 78 31.72 12.78 -15.34
CA MET A 78 33.10 12.44 -15.06
C MET A 78 33.91 13.72 -14.76
N PRO A 79 35.01 13.64 -13.99
CA PRO A 79 35.79 14.81 -13.62
C PRO A 79 36.35 15.57 -14.83
N GLU A 80 36.58 14.89 -15.95
CA GLU A 80 37.04 15.48 -17.21
C GLU A 80 35.96 16.30 -17.93
N GLU A 81 34.68 15.97 -17.70
CA GLU A 81 33.52 16.64 -18.27
C GLU A 81 33.03 17.80 -17.38
N LEU A 82 33.58 17.93 -16.17
CA LEU A 82 33.20 18.96 -15.21
C LEU A 82 33.81 20.30 -15.64
N SER A 83 32.99 21.16 -16.25
CA SER A 83 33.43 22.51 -16.64
C SER A 83 33.80 23.35 -15.41
N GLY A 84 34.85 24.16 -15.52
CA GLY A 84 35.25 25.11 -14.46
C GLY A 84 34.25 26.25 -14.20
N SER A 85 33.22 26.40 -15.04
CA SER A 85 32.16 27.40 -14.88
C SER A 85 30.77 26.83 -15.16
N LEU A 86 29.80 27.10 -14.28
CA LEU A 86 28.41 26.64 -14.42
C LEU A 86 27.71 27.13 -15.69
N ARG A 87 28.22 28.20 -16.34
CA ARG A 87 27.65 28.72 -17.59
C ARG A 87 27.90 27.80 -18.78
N GLN A 88 28.91 26.95 -18.70
CA GLN A 88 29.29 26.01 -19.76
C GLN A 88 28.68 24.62 -19.54
N LEU A 89 27.95 24.43 -18.45
CA LEU A 89 27.40 23.14 -18.07
C LEU A 89 26.11 22.86 -18.86
N GLU A 90 26.17 21.85 -19.72
CA GLU A 90 24.97 21.36 -20.41
C GLU A 90 24.04 20.61 -19.44
N PRO A 91 22.71 20.75 -19.59
CA PRO A 91 21.76 20.02 -18.78
C PRO A 91 21.81 18.52 -19.09
N GLN A 92 22.00 17.71 -18.05
CA GLN A 92 22.32 16.28 -18.16
C GLN A 92 21.11 15.38 -18.43
N SER A 93 19.95 15.74 -17.90
CA SER A 93 18.75 14.90 -17.95
C SER A 93 17.54 15.70 -18.41
N SER A 94 16.55 14.98 -18.95
CA SER A 94 15.24 15.57 -19.20
C SER A 94 14.39 15.49 -17.93
N ILE A 95 13.84 16.63 -17.52
CA ILE A 95 12.93 16.70 -16.37
C ILE A 95 11.68 15.85 -16.62
N LEU A 96 11.22 15.77 -17.86
CA LEU A 96 10.01 15.03 -18.22
C LEU A 96 10.15 13.53 -17.96
N THR A 97 11.31 12.95 -18.28
CA THR A 97 11.59 11.53 -18.03
C THR A 97 11.61 11.22 -16.54
N GLU A 98 12.21 12.08 -15.72
CA GLU A 98 12.24 11.93 -14.26
C GLU A 98 10.85 12.03 -13.64
N ARG A 99 10.06 13.03 -14.07
CA ARG A 99 8.69 13.23 -13.58
C ARG A 99 7.78 12.05 -13.94
N LEU A 100 7.86 11.57 -15.18
CA LEU A 100 7.11 10.40 -15.64
C LEU A 100 7.43 9.17 -14.78
N LYS A 101 8.70 8.94 -14.47
CA LYS A 101 9.17 7.82 -13.64
C LYS A 101 8.77 7.99 -12.17
N SER A 102 8.80 9.21 -11.64
CA SER A 102 8.27 9.54 -10.31
C SER A 102 6.78 9.23 -10.19
N PHE A 103 5.99 9.56 -11.22
CA PHE A 103 4.57 9.20 -11.25
C PHE A 103 4.34 7.70 -11.34
N GLN A 104 5.18 6.97 -12.08
CA GLN A 104 5.13 5.50 -12.13
C GLN A 104 5.48 4.88 -10.77
N LYS A 105 6.52 5.37 -10.10
CA LYS A 105 6.93 4.91 -8.76
C LYS A 105 5.84 5.12 -7.71
N ARG A 106 5.11 6.22 -7.81
CA ARG A 106 3.96 6.53 -6.94
C ARG A 106 2.66 5.83 -7.36
N ASN A 107 2.70 4.94 -8.35
CA ASN A 107 1.52 4.28 -8.93
C ASN A 107 0.44 5.26 -9.46
N VAL A 108 0.80 6.52 -9.76
CA VAL A 108 -0.10 7.51 -10.36
C VAL A 108 -0.28 7.23 -11.86
N LEU A 109 0.80 6.79 -12.50
CA LEU A 109 0.78 6.35 -13.90
C LEU A 109 1.19 4.89 -14.01
N PRO A 110 0.61 4.12 -14.95
CA PRO A 110 1.06 2.76 -15.20
C PRO A 110 2.46 2.75 -15.81
N VAL A 111 3.25 1.71 -15.49
CA VAL A 111 4.47 1.40 -16.24
C VAL A 111 4.06 0.99 -17.64
N LEU A 112 4.26 1.90 -18.59
CA LEU A 112 3.98 1.66 -20.00
C LEU A 112 4.88 0.52 -20.47
N CYS A 113 4.28 -0.55 -20.97
CA CYS A 113 5.04 -1.49 -21.79
C CYS A 113 5.44 -0.73 -23.04
N GLU A 114 6.72 -0.81 -23.45
CA GLU A 114 7.26 -0.29 -24.72
C GLU A 114 6.52 -0.79 -25.97
N ALA A 115 5.49 -1.62 -25.78
CA ALA A 115 4.46 -1.93 -26.73
C ALA A 115 3.77 -0.65 -27.26
N ARG A 116 4.48 -0.05 -28.22
CA ARG A 116 4.03 0.55 -29.46
C ARG A 116 2.98 1.63 -29.23
N LYS A 117 3.38 2.90 -29.43
CA LYS A 117 2.48 3.96 -29.95
C LYS A 117 1.44 3.23 -30.79
N LYS A 118 0.18 3.14 -30.34
CA LYS A 118 -0.80 2.25 -30.96
C LYS A 118 -0.91 2.68 -32.41
N LYS A 119 -0.14 2.06 -33.31
CA LYS A 119 -0.14 2.41 -34.73
C LYS A 119 -1.55 2.07 -35.14
N VAL A 120 -2.34 3.10 -35.43
CA VAL A 120 -3.72 2.90 -35.87
C VAL A 120 -3.64 2.00 -37.10
N LYS A 121 -4.18 0.79 -36.99
CA LYS A 121 -4.05 -0.23 -38.05
C LYS A 121 -4.59 0.37 -39.34
N GLY A 122 -3.75 0.44 -40.39
CA GLY A 122 -4.12 1.07 -41.67
C GLY A 122 -5.25 0.34 -42.41
N ARG A 123 -5.55 -0.90 -42.02
CA ARG A 123 -6.55 -1.80 -42.64
C ARG A 123 -8.01 -1.32 -42.54
N LEU A 124 -8.31 -0.26 -41.79
CA LEU A 124 -9.68 0.23 -41.57
C LEU A 124 -9.85 1.75 -41.83
N LYS A 125 -8.82 2.43 -42.37
CA LYS A 125 -8.83 3.91 -42.37
C LYS A 125 -9.57 4.55 -43.55
N VAL A 126 -9.67 3.87 -44.69
CA VAL A 126 -10.25 4.48 -45.89
C VAL A 126 -11.01 3.43 -46.68
N LYS A 127 -12.31 3.64 -46.89
CA LYS A 127 -13.05 2.97 -47.95
C LYS A 127 -12.82 3.77 -49.23
N VAL A 128 -11.94 3.27 -50.10
CA VAL A 128 -11.73 3.88 -51.42
C VAL A 128 -12.96 3.54 -52.26
N VAL A 129 -13.78 4.54 -52.55
CA VAL A 129 -14.94 4.41 -53.45
C VAL A 129 -14.66 5.30 -54.66
N GLU A 130 -14.66 4.70 -55.85
CA GLU A 130 -14.56 5.45 -57.09
C GLU A 130 -15.81 6.33 -57.27
N ARG A 131 -15.60 7.60 -57.65
CA ARG A 131 -16.70 8.48 -57.99
C ARG A 131 -17.29 8.04 -59.33
N ARG A 132 -18.63 7.97 -59.42
CA ARG A 132 -19.34 7.47 -60.61
C ARG A 132 -18.94 8.20 -61.90
N SER A 133 -18.61 9.49 -61.82
CA SER A 133 -18.16 10.32 -62.93
C SER A 133 -16.90 9.82 -63.64
N HIS A 134 -16.08 8.98 -63.00
CA HIS A 134 -14.90 8.38 -63.64
C HIS A 134 -15.24 7.26 -64.62
N LYS A 135 -16.42 6.63 -64.48
CA LYS A 135 -16.88 5.58 -65.41
C LYS A 135 -17.37 6.15 -66.75
N ASP A 136 -17.76 7.42 -66.75
CA ASP A 136 -18.27 8.13 -67.93
C ASP A 136 -17.13 8.71 -68.79
N VAL A 137 -15.89 8.67 -68.29
CA VAL A 137 -14.68 9.14 -68.99
C VAL A 137 -14.11 8.01 -69.83
N THR A 138 -14.44 8.03 -71.13
CA THR A 138 -13.83 7.16 -72.15
C THR A 138 -12.66 7.89 -72.85
N ILE A 139 -11.78 7.13 -73.52
CA ILE A 139 -10.68 7.69 -74.33
C ILE A 139 -11.31 8.59 -75.41
N GLY A 140 -11.08 9.91 -75.31
CA GLY A 140 -11.65 10.92 -76.22
C GLY A 140 -12.75 11.81 -75.61
N SER A 141 -13.09 11.65 -74.33
CA SER A 141 -13.99 12.58 -73.64
C SER A 141 -13.29 13.91 -73.34
N HIS A 142 -13.84 15.02 -73.85
CA HIS A 142 -13.39 16.38 -73.56
C HIS A 142 -14.37 17.09 -72.62
N LEU A 143 -13.85 17.88 -71.68
CA LEU A 143 -14.67 18.76 -70.85
C LEU A 143 -15.27 19.85 -71.74
N LYS A 144 -16.60 19.91 -71.82
CA LYS A 144 -17.27 21.09 -72.39
C LYS A 144 -17.10 22.24 -71.42
N ALA A 145 -16.49 23.33 -71.91
CA ALA A 145 -16.35 24.60 -71.19
C ALA A 145 -17.72 25.24 -70.94
#